data_AF-A0A2D8UFI0-F1
#
_entry.id   AF-A0A2D8UFI0-F1
#
_cell.length_a   1.000
_cell.length_b   1.000
_cell.length_c   1.000
_cell.angle_alpha   90.00
_cell.angle_beta   90.00
_cell.angle_gamma   90.00
#
_symmetry.space_group_name_H-M   'P 1'
#
loop_
_entity.id
_entity.type
_entity.pdbx_description
1 polymer ?
#
loop_
_entity_poly.entity_id
_entity_poly.type
_entity_poly.pdbx_seq_one_letter_code
_entity_poly.pdbx_strand_id
1 'polypeptide(L)'
;MDHQDWNTVTICKRNTFKKSSVNKSKEQKLEETELGDIPKVKRSVAKLIQTGRVARGFKTQKDLANAIGVQTSVISSYESGKAIPDNILLQKLRRVLKINI
;
A
#
# COMPACT_ATOMS: atom_id res chain seq x y z
N MET A 1 -10.30 2.12 -62.52
CA MET A 1 -10.18 3.38 -61.75
C MET A 1 -10.80 3.07 -60.42
N ASP A 2 -9.98 2.43 -59.59
CA ASP A 2 -10.45 1.67 -58.44
C ASP A 2 -10.33 2.57 -57.22
N HIS A 3 -11.49 2.86 -56.64
CA HIS A 3 -11.68 3.80 -55.55
C HIS A 3 -10.95 3.28 -54.31
N GLN A 4 -10.12 4.13 -53.70
CA GLN A 4 -9.44 3.81 -52.45
C GLN A 4 -10.48 3.65 -51.33
N ASP A 5 -10.77 2.40 -50.95
CA ASP A 5 -11.62 2.05 -49.81
C ASP A 5 -10.90 2.37 -48.48
N TRP A 6 -11.20 3.52 -47.89
CA TRP A 6 -10.75 3.90 -46.56
C TRP A 6 -11.49 3.12 -45.47
N ASN A 7 -11.08 1.87 -45.25
CA ASN A 7 -11.43 1.16 -44.04
C ASN A 7 -10.53 1.63 -42.89
N THR A 8 -11.11 2.25 -41.86
CA THR A 8 -10.36 2.74 -40.70
C THR A 8 -9.83 1.57 -39.89
N VAL A 9 -8.53 1.35 -39.93
CA VAL A 9 -7.86 0.39 -39.05
C VAL A 9 -7.83 0.97 -37.63
N THR A 10 -8.83 0.62 -36.82
CA THR A 10 -8.77 0.87 -35.37
C THR A 10 -7.69 0.00 -34.76
N ILE A 11 -6.51 0.56 -34.52
CA ILE A 11 -5.42 -0.08 -33.79
C ILE A 11 -5.79 -0.04 -32.31
N CYS A 12 -6.56 -1.04 -31.86
CA CYS A 12 -6.74 -1.30 -30.45
C CYS A 12 -5.43 -1.85 -29.89
N LYS A 13 -4.60 -0.98 -29.29
CA LYS A 13 -3.43 -1.38 -28.51
C LYS A 13 -3.91 -2.10 -27.24
N ARG A 14 -4.14 -3.41 -27.34
CA ARG A 14 -4.39 -4.29 -26.19
C ARG A 14 -3.13 -4.39 -25.35
N ASN A 15 -3.03 -3.55 -24.33
CA ASN A 15 -2.05 -3.70 -23.28
C ASN A 15 -2.62 -4.66 -22.21
N THR A 16 -2.54 -5.96 -22.48
CA THR A 16 -2.91 -6.98 -21.49
C THR A 16 -1.77 -7.15 -20.51
N PHE A 17 -1.70 -6.29 -19.48
CA PHE A 17 -0.99 -6.61 -18.26
C PHE A 17 -1.74 -7.75 -17.55
N LYS A 18 -1.46 -9.00 -17.95
CA LYS A 18 -1.82 -10.17 -17.14
C LYS A 18 -1.04 -10.05 -15.83
N LYS A 19 -1.75 -9.80 -14.73
CA LYS A 19 -1.22 -9.97 -13.37
C LYS A 19 -0.80 -11.42 -13.22
N SER A 20 0.51 -11.67 -13.09
CA SER A 20 1.01 -12.95 -12.61
C SER A 20 0.53 -13.13 -11.17
N SER A 21 -0.33 -14.12 -10.95
CA SER A 21 -0.62 -14.61 -9.60
C SER A 21 0.62 -15.33 -9.10
N VAL A 22 1.58 -14.57 -8.56
CA VAL A 22 2.70 -15.14 -7.82
C VAL A 22 2.17 -15.55 -6.46
N ASN A 23 1.86 -16.83 -6.31
CA ASN A 23 1.82 -17.47 -5.01
C ASN A 23 3.23 -17.35 -4.42
N LYS A 24 3.46 -16.32 -3.61
CA LYS A 24 4.77 -16.13 -2.97
C LYS A 24 4.86 -17.07 -1.77
N SER A 25 5.50 -18.21 -2.01
CA SER A 25 5.96 -19.19 -1.02
C SER A 25 6.82 -18.50 0.05
N LYS A 26 6.79 -19.08 1.26
CA LYS A 26 7.27 -18.53 2.55
C LYS A 26 8.80 -18.46 2.71
N GLU A 27 9.58 -18.31 1.64
CA GLU A 27 11.04 -18.48 1.66
C GLU A 27 11.77 -17.28 1.05
N GLN A 28 11.70 -16.14 1.74
CA GLN A 28 12.77 -15.12 1.71
C GLN A 28 12.85 -14.54 3.12
N LYS A 29 13.32 -15.38 4.04
CA LYS A 29 13.70 -14.98 5.40
C LYS A 29 15.24 -15.01 5.43
N LEU A 30 15.80 -13.94 5.99
CA LEU A 30 17.23 -13.71 6.26
C LEU A 30 18.09 -13.29 5.06
N GLU A 31 18.10 -11.99 4.77
CA GLU A 31 19.28 -11.32 4.22
C GLU A 31 19.21 -9.82 4.58
N GLU A 32 19.33 -9.51 5.87
CA GLU A 32 19.62 -8.14 6.34
C GLU A 32 20.53 -8.27 7.56
N THR A 33 21.77 -8.68 7.29
CA THR A 33 22.89 -8.49 8.21
C THR A 33 23.54 -7.16 7.76
N GLU A 34 23.69 -6.22 8.71
CA GLU A 34 24.76 -5.18 8.73
C GLU A 34 24.53 -3.78 8.12
N LEU A 35 23.38 -3.15 8.36
CA LEU A 35 23.26 -1.68 8.33
C LEU A 35 22.53 -1.24 9.60
N GLY A 36 23.16 -0.35 10.38
CA GLY A 36 22.79 -0.01 11.76
C GLY A 36 21.29 0.08 12.03
N ASP A 37 20.88 -0.37 13.22
CA ASP A 37 19.49 -0.55 13.65
C ASP A 37 18.67 0.74 13.43
N ILE A 38 18.00 0.86 12.28
CA ILE A 38 17.13 2.00 12.01
C ILE A 38 15.90 1.83 12.91
N PRO A 39 15.57 2.81 13.77
CA PRO A 39 14.43 2.69 14.68
C PRO A 39 13.13 2.60 13.87
N LYS A 40 12.55 1.40 13.84
CA LYS A 40 11.28 1.09 13.15
C LYS A 40 10.10 1.26 14.10
N VAL A 41 8.89 1.38 13.53
CA VAL A 41 7.64 1.45 14.31
C VAL A 41 7.50 0.19 15.18
N LYS A 42 7.24 0.37 16.48
CA LYS A 42 6.99 -0.73 17.42
C LYS A 42 5.78 -1.56 16.97
N ARG A 43 5.86 -2.88 17.14
CA ARG A 43 4.78 -3.81 16.76
C ARG A 43 3.45 -3.54 17.46
N SER A 44 3.48 -3.00 18.68
CA SER A 44 2.28 -2.58 19.42
C SER A 44 1.54 -1.45 18.73
N VAL A 45 2.27 -0.46 18.18
CA VAL A 45 1.70 0.67 17.43
C VAL A 45 1.09 0.17 16.12
N ALA A 46 1.79 -0.71 15.41
CA ALA A 46 1.28 -1.33 14.19
C ALA A 46 -0.07 -2.04 14.42
N LYS A 47 -0.18 -2.82 15.50
CA LYS A 47 -1.43 -3.47 15.91
C LYS A 47 -2.50 -2.46 16.30
N LEU A 48 -2.14 -1.37 16.97
CA LEU A 48 -3.07 -0.30 17.35
C LEU A 48 -3.66 0.42 16.13
N ILE A 49 -2.86 0.65 15.09
CA ILE A 49 -3.34 1.23 13.83
C ILE A 49 -4.34 0.27 13.17
N GLN A 50 -4.03 -1.03 13.14
CA GLN A 50 -4.92 -2.05 12.57
C GLN A 50 -6.26 -2.14 13.33
N THR A 51 -6.23 -2.15 14.66
CA THR A 51 -7.46 -2.17 15.48
C THR A 51 -8.23 -0.87 15.33
N GLY A 52 -7.54 0.28 15.32
CA GLY A 52 -8.14 1.58 15.07
C GLY A 52 -8.84 1.66 13.71
N ARG A 53 -8.25 1.06 12.67
CA ARG A 53 -8.86 0.99 11.32
C ARG A 53 -10.19 0.23 11.35
N VAL A 54 -10.21 -0.94 11.99
CA VAL A 54 -11.42 -1.75 12.13
C VAL A 54 -12.48 -1.05 12.99
N ALA A 55 -12.07 -0.44 14.10
CA ALA A 55 -12.96 0.30 15.00
C ALA A 55 -13.60 1.53 14.34
N ARG A 56 -12.94 2.13 13.35
CA ARG A 56 -13.47 3.24 12.55
C ARG A 56 -14.33 2.80 11.37
N GLY A 57 -14.42 1.50 11.09
CA GLY A 57 -15.21 0.98 9.97
C GLY A 57 -14.52 1.06 8.60
N PHE A 58 -13.24 1.42 8.54
CA PHE A 58 -12.48 1.39 7.29
C PHE A 58 -12.29 -0.06 6.83
N LYS A 59 -13.05 -0.49 5.82
CA LYS A 59 -13.05 -1.88 5.34
C LYS A 59 -11.70 -2.29 4.72
N THR A 60 -11.00 -1.33 4.12
CA THR A 60 -9.74 -1.58 3.39
C THR A 60 -8.65 -0.60 3.79
N GLN A 61 -7.38 -0.98 3.59
CA GLN A 61 -6.24 -0.08 3.76
C GLN A 61 -6.29 1.11 2.78
N LYS A 62 -6.90 0.92 1.59
CA LYS A 62 -7.09 1.98 0.60
C LYS A 62 -8.01 3.08 1.10
N ASP A 63 -9.07 2.70 1.80
CA ASP A 63 -10.02 3.65 2.38
C ASP A 63 -9.34 4.54 3.44
N LEU A 64 -8.54 3.94 4.32
CA LEU A 64 -7.73 4.67 5.29
C LEU A 64 -6.66 5.54 4.61
N ALA A 65 -6.00 5.02 3.57
CA ALA A 65 -4.98 5.74 2.83
C ALA A 65 -5.56 6.97 2.12
N ASN A 66 -6.75 6.85 1.51
CA ASN A 66 -7.48 7.95 0.89
C ASN A 66 -7.87 9.03 1.92
N ALA A 67 -8.37 8.63 3.10
CA ALA A 67 -8.72 9.55 4.17
C ALA A 67 -7.53 10.36 4.70
N ILE A 68 -6.32 9.79 4.66
CA ILE A 68 -5.08 10.43 5.12
C ILE A 68 -4.36 11.17 3.98
N GLY A 69 -4.65 10.83 2.73
CA GLY A 69 -3.98 11.35 1.54
C GLY A 69 -2.60 10.75 1.31
N VAL A 70 -2.44 9.44 1.54
CA VAL A 70 -1.18 8.70 1.33
C VAL A 70 -1.37 7.48 0.45
N GLN A 71 -0.27 6.88 0.00
CA GLN A 71 -0.32 5.62 -0.74
C GLN A 71 -0.65 4.44 0.18
N THR A 72 -1.37 3.45 -0.38
CA THR A 72 -1.70 2.19 0.31
C THR A 72 -0.48 1.43 0.81
N SER A 73 0.62 1.45 0.04
CA SER A 73 1.87 0.79 0.39
C SER A 73 2.47 1.31 1.70
N VAL A 74 2.35 2.63 1.92
CA VAL A 74 2.81 3.26 3.16
C VAL A 74 2.02 2.73 4.34
N ILE A 75 0.68 2.75 4.29
CA ILE A 75 -0.18 2.23 5.35
C ILE A 75 0.11 0.75 5.65
N SER A 76 0.31 -0.08 4.62
CA SER A 76 0.68 -1.50 4.80
C SER A 76 2.01 -1.69 5.53
N SER A 77 2.99 -0.82 5.26
CA SER A 77 4.30 -0.82 5.94
C SER A 77 4.18 -0.43 7.42
N TYR A 78 3.25 0.48 7.75
CA TYR A 78 2.96 0.87 9.13
C TYR A 78 2.20 -0.21 9.90
N GLU A 79 1.16 -0.81 9.30
CA GLU A 79 0.42 -1.94 9.91
C GLU A 79 1.29 -3.19 10.08
N SER A 80 2.37 -3.34 9.30
CA SER A 80 3.35 -4.42 9.45
C SER A 80 4.55 -4.09 10.35
N GLY A 81 4.69 -2.84 10.80
CA GLY A 81 5.79 -2.38 11.66
C GLY A 81 7.15 -2.31 10.98
N LYS A 82 7.20 -2.31 9.64
CA LYS A 82 8.44 -2.18 8.86
C LYS A 82 8.80 -0.74 8.52
N ALA A 83 7.82 0.17 8.64
CA ALA A 83 7.99 1.57 8.30
C ALA A 83 8.91 2.31 9.28
N ILE A 84 9.62 3.30 8.73
CA ILE A 84 10.30 4.34 9.50
C ILE A 84 9.22 5.32 9.99
N PRO A 85 9.18 5.65 11.29
CA PRO A 85 8.16 6.53 11.85
C PRO A 85 8.30 7.97 11.33
N ASP A 86 7.27 8.46 10.66
CA ASP A 86 7.09 9.85 10.25
C ASP A 86 6.06 10.52 11.18
N ASN A 87 6.50 11.56 11.88
CA ASN A 87 5.69 12.25 12.88
C ASN A 87 4.44 12.90 12.28
N ILE A 88 4.50 13.40 11.03
CA ILE A 88 3.36 14.04 10.34
C ILE A 88 2.30 12.97 10.05
N LEU A 89 2.73 11.81 9.55
CA LEU A 89 1.83 10.72 9.23
C LEU A 89 1.18 10.14 10.50
N LEU A 90 1.95 9.97 11.58
CA LEU A 90 1.46 9.52 12.88
C LEU A 90 0.42 10.48 13.46
N GLN A 91 0.63 11.80 13.33
CA GLN A 91 -0.36 12.80 13.74
C GLN A 91 -1.67 12.70 12.95
N LYS A 92 -1.59 12.50 11.62
CA LYS A 92 -2.78 12.29 10.78
C LYS A 92 -3.52 11.01 11.17
N LEU A 93 -2.79 9.91 11.35
CA LEU A 93 -3.34 8.64 11.82
C LEU A 93 -4.06 8.81 13.17
N ARG A 94 -3.43 9.50 14.12
CA ARG A 94 -4.03 9.81 15.43
C ARG A 94 -5.35 10.58 15.28
N ARG A 95 -5.44 11.56 14.39
CA ARG A 95 -6.66 12.35 14.16
C ARG A 95 -7.77 11.53 13.52
N VAL A 96 -7.46 10.79 12.45
CA VAL A 96 -8.45 9.97 11.71
C VAL A 96 -8.94 8.80 12.54
N LEU A 97 -8.02 8.09 13.19
CA LEU A 97 -8.34 6.90 13.97
C LEU A 97 -8.78 7.23 15.41
N LYS A 98 -8.58 8.47 15.90
CA LYS A 98 -8.72 8.89 17.31
C LYS A 98 -8.16 7.87 18.30
N ILE A 99 -6.94 7.41 18.03
CA ILE A 99 -6.14 6.51 18.89
C ILE A 99 -4.92 7.27 19.42
N ASN A 100 -4.44 6.93 20.61
CA ASN A 100 -3.21 7.49 21.15
C ASN A 100 -2.06 6.54 20.84
N ILE A 101 -1.14 7.03 19.99
CA ILE A 101 0.04 6.31 19.51
C ILE A 101 1.26 6.82 20.25
#